data_AF-A0A7V9V4D5-F1
#
_entry.id   AF-A0A7V9V4D5-F1
#
_cell.length_a   1.000
_cell.length_b   1.000
_cell.length_c   1.000
_cell.angle_alpha   90.00
_cell.angle_beta   90.00
_cell.angle_gamma   90.00
#
_symmetry.space_group_name_H-M   'P 1'
#
loop_
_entity.id
_entity.type
_entity.pdbx_description
1 polymer ?
#
loop_
_entity_poly.entity_id
_entity_poly.type
_entity_poly.pdbx_seq_one_letter_code
_entity_poly.pdbx_strand_id
1 'polypeptide(L)'
;MSYIKQMFETHPVNPSSDHATVFECITACYSCTEACNACADACLGEKDVAQMVACIRDCNDCADVCLATARIMSRFTRTDF
;
A
#
# COMPACT_ATOMS: atom_id res chain seq x y z
N MET A 1 12.41 -12.38 4.35
CA MET A 1 11.53 -12.71 3.21
C MET A 1 10.19 -12.03 3.43
N SER A 2 9.71 -11.23 2.46
CA SER A 2 8.33 -10.74 2.45
C SER A 2 7.40 -11.87 1.99
N TYR A 3 6.32 -12.14 2.72
CA TYR A 3 5.33 -13.16 2.35
C TYR A 3 4.72 -12.90 0.96
N ILE A 4 4.64 -11.62 0.55
CA ILE A 4 4.16 -11.21 -0.77
C ILE A 4 5.02 -11.85 -1.87
N LYS A 5 6.35 -11.81 -1.72
CA LYS A 5 7.27 -12.43 -2.69
C LYS A 5 7.03 -13.93 -2.82
N GLN A 6 6.86 -14.64 -1.70
CA GLN A 6 6.62 -16.08 -1.69
C GLN A 6 5.29 -16.45 -2.36
N MET A 7 4.24 -15.65 -2.13
CA MET A 7 2.94 -15.86 -2.79
C MET A 7 3.04 -15.66 -4.30
N PHE A 8 3.83 -14.69 -4.77
CA PHE A 8 4.06 -14.48 -6.20
C PHE A 8 4.87 -15.62 -6.82
N GLU A 9 5.96 -16.06 -6.18
CA GLU A 9 6.82 -17.16 -6.65
C GLU A 9 6.07 -18.50 -6.76
N THR A 10 5.00 -18.68 -5.98
CA THR A 10 4.20 -19.92 -5.93
C THR A 10 2.86 -19.80 -6.65
N HIS A 11 2.55 -18.65 -7.27
CA HIS A 11 1.27 -18.46 -7.93
C HIS A 11 1.20 -19.30 -9.23
N PRO A 12 0.07 -20.01 -9.48
CA PRO A 12 -0.04 -20.98 -10.57
C PRO A 12 -0.03 -20.35 -11.97
N VAL A 13 -0.50 -19.10 -12.08
CA VAL A 13 -0.26 -18.27 -13.26
C VAL A 13 1.07 -17.57 -12.99
N ASN A 14 2.10 -17.86 -13.79
CA ASN A 14 3.44 -17.29 -13.68
C ASN A 14 3.61 -16.25 -14.80
N PRO A 15 3.23 -14.97 -14.57
CA PRO A 15 3.53 -13.94 -15.53
C PRO A 15 5.06 -13.71 -15.46
N SER A 16 5.65 -13.40 -16.61
CA SER A 16 7.10 -13.32 -16.81
C SER A 16 7.81 -12.28 -15.92
N SER A 17 9.14 -12.24 -16.03
CA SER A 17 10.19 -11.53 -15.27
C SER A 17 10.02 -10.04 -14.87
N ASP A 18 8.88 -9.39 -15.03
CA ASP A 18 8.64 -7.98 -14.70
C ASP A 18 7.98 -7.77 -13.31
N HIS A 19 7.94 -8.82 -12.48
CA HIS A 19 7.32 -8.77 -11.15
C HIS A 19 8.14 -8.09 -10.07
N ALA A 20 9.42 -7.78 -10.30
CA ALA A 20 10.24 -7.11 -9.29
C ALA A 20 9.63 -5.77 -8.90
N THR A 21 9.27 -4.94 -9.89
CA THR A 21 8.65 -3.63 -9.67
C THR A 21 7.23 -3.75 -9.09
N VAL A 22 6.46 -4.77 -9.51
CA VAL A 22 5.12 -5.02 -8.94
C VAL A 22 5.21 -5.40 -7.46
N PHE A 23 6.13 -6.29 -7.10
CA PHE A 23 6.38 -6.70 -5.72
C PHE A 23 6.83 -5.52 -4.86
N GLU A 24 7.76 -4.70 -5.36
CA GLU A 24 8.24 -3.50 -4.67
C GLU A 24 7.10 -2.51 -4.46
N CYS A 25 6.26 -2.28 -5.47
CA CYS A 25 5.10 -1.40 -5.38
C CYS A 25 4.09 -1.90 -4.33
N ILE A 26 3.70 -3.18 -4.37
CA ILE A 26 2.76 -3.75 -3.38
C ILE A 26 3.32 -3.61 -1.96
N THR A 27 4.61 -3.92 -1.77
CA THR A 27 5.28 -3.80 -0.47
C THR A 27 5.27 -2.34 0.00
N ALA A 28 5.63 -1.41 -0.87
CA ALA A 28 5.63 0.02 -0.57
C ALA A 28 4.22 0.53 -0.23
N CYS A 29 3.18 0.11 -0.95
CA CYS A 29 1.80 0.50 -0.68
C CYS A 29 1.31 0.00 0.68
N TYR A 30 1.59 -1.24 1.07
CA TYR A 30 1.24 -1.73 2.41
C TYR A 30 1.98 -0.96 3.52
N SER A 31 3.29 -0.74 3.35
CA SER A 31 4.07 0.07 4.30
C SER A 31 3.57 1.52 4.38
N CYS A 32 3.19 2.12 3.24
CA CYS A 32 2.67 3.47 3.18
C CYS A 32 1.30 3.58 3.85
N THR A 33 0.42 2.60 3.66
CA THR A 33 -0.89 2.54 4.35
C THR A 33 -0.72 2.59 5.87
N GLU A 34 0.15 1.74 6.42
CA GLU A 34 0.43 1.72 7.87
C GLU A 34 1.08 3.03 8.35
N ALA A 35 2.04 3.56 7.58
CA ALA A 35 2.69 4.83 7.91
C ALA A 35 1.70 6.00 7.93
N CYS A 36 0.78 6.08 6.96
CA CYS A 36 -0.24 7.11 6.88
C CYS A 36 -1.28 6.98 8.01
N ASN A 37 -1.73 5.77 8.34
CA ASN A 37 -2.62 5.55 9.48
C ASN A 37 -1.98 5.99 10.79
N ALA A 38 -0.71 5.61 11.02
CA ALA A 38 0.04 6.03 12.20
C ALA A 38 0.29 7.55 12.22
N CYS A 39 0.52 8.17 11.06
CA CYS A 39 0.72 9.62 10.95
C CYS A 39 -0.57 10.39 11.25
N ALA A 40 -1.71 9.92 10.74
CA ALA A 40 -3.02 10.51 11.03
C ALA A 40 -3.35 10.43 12.53
N ASP A 41 -3.11 9.27 13.16
CA ASP A 41 -3.28 9.09 14.61
C ASP A 41 -2.35 10.00 15.43
N ALA A 42 -1.07 10.09 15.04
CA ALA A 42 -0.11 10.99 15.68
C ALA A 42 -0.55 12.46 15.56
N CYS A 43 -1.03 12.88 14.39
CA CYS A 43 -1.53 14.24 14.15
C CYS A 43 -2.74 14.57 15.03
N LEU A 44 -3.60 13.59 15.34
CA LEU A 44 -4.72 13.78 16.28
C LEU A 44 -4.25 14.00 17.72
N GLY A 45 -3.05 13.54 18.08
CA GLY A 45 -2.43 13.74 19.39
C GLY A 45 -1.66 15.07 19.54
N GLU A 46 -1.49 15.84 18.46
CA GLU A 46 -0.73 17.09 18.50
C GLU A 46 -1.46 18.23 19.23
N LYS A 47 -0.68 19.14 19.84
CA LYS A 47 -1.23 20.26 20.63
C LYS A 47 -2.11 21.22 19.82
N ASP A 48 -1.79 21.39 18.53
CA ASP A 48 -2.55 22.24 17.61
C ASP A 48 -3.10 21.42 16.43
N VAL A 49 -4.02 20.51 16.74
CA VAL A 49 -4.67 19.62 15.76
C VAL A 49 -5.38 20.38 14.63
N ALA A 50 -5.78 21.63 14.85
CA ALA A 50 -6.42 22.46 13.83
C ALA A 50 -5.48 22.73 12.64
N GLN A 51 -4.17 22.87 12.89
CA GLN A 51 -3.17 22.99 11.83
C GLN A 51 -2.91 21.67 11.09
N MET A 52 -3.24 20.53 11.71
CA MET A 52 -2.99 19.20 11.15
C MET A 52 -4.16 18.66 10.30
N VAL A 53 -5.29 19.38 10.20
CA VAL A 53 -6.49 18.91 9.48
C VAL A 53 -6.18 18.49 8.03
N ALA A 54 -5.38 19.27 7.30
CA ALA A 54 -4.97 18.93 5.94
C ALA A 54 -4.12 17.65 5.91
N CYS A 55 -3.13 17.54 6.80
CA CYS A 55 -2.28 16.36 6.91
C CYS A 55 -3.08 15.08 7.22
N ILE A 56 -4.02 15.15 8.18
CA ILE A 56 -4.88 14.02 8.56
C ILE A 56 -5.71 13.56 7.36
N ARG A 57 -6.32 14.51 6.64
CA ARG A 57 -7.09 14.21 5.45
C ARG A 57 -6.23 13.52 4.38
N ASP A 58 -5.08 14.11 4.06
CA ASP A 58 -4.18 13.57 3.03
C ASP A 58 -3.64 12.19 3.42
N CYS A 59 -3.36 11.95 4.70
CA CYS A 59 -2.97 10.64 5.21
C CYS A 59 -4.07 9.60 5.03
N ASN A 60 -5.32 9.95 5.34
CA ASN A 60 -6.45 9.03 5.16
C ASN A 60 -6.67 8.71 3.67
N ASP A 61 -6.66 9.74 2.80
CA ASP A 61 -6.80 9.56 1.36
C ASP A 61 -5.66 8.69 0.81
N CYS A 62 -4.41 8.91 1.26
CA CYS A 62 -3.25 8.14 0.87
C CYS A 62 -3.32 6.67 1.34
N ALA A 63 -3.72 6.44 2.59
CA ALA A 63 -3.88 5.10 3.16
C ALA A 63 -4.90 4.27 2.36
N ASP A 64 -6.06 4.85 2.04
CA ASP A 64 -7.10 4.17 1.27
C ASP A 64 -6.65 3.86 -0.17
N VAL A 65 -6.02 4.81 -0.85
CA VAL A 65 -5.52 4.62 -2.22
C VAL A 65 -4.41 3.56 -2.25
N CYS A 66 -3.46 3.60 -1.31
CA CYS A 66 -2.39 2.60 -1.23
C CYS A 66 -2.94 1.20 -0.93
N LEU A 67 -3.89 1.08 0.00
CA LEU A 67 -4.50 -0.21 0.32
C LEU A 67 -5.27 -0.79 -0.87
N ALA A 68 -6.04 0.04 -1.57
CA ALA A 68 -6.76 -0.37 -2.77
C ALA A 68 -5.77 -0.82 -3.88
N THR A 69 -4.71 -0.05 -4.10
CA THR A 69 -3.66 -0.34 -5.08
C THR A 69 -2.98 -1.68 -4.79
N ALA A 70 -2.51 -1.89 -3.56
CA ALA A 70 -1.87 -3.14 -3.14
C ALA A 70 -2.80 -4.34 -3.34
N ARG A 71 -4.08 -4.21 -2.98
CA ARG A 71 -5.09 -5.28 -3.14
C ARG A 71 -5.37 -5.61 -4.60
N ILE A 72 -5.43 -4.60 -5.48
CA ILE A 72 -5.68 -4.80 -6.92
C ILE A 72 -4.45 -5.42 -7.58
N MET A 73 -3.26 -4.86 -7.37
CA MET A 73 -2.01 -5.35 -7.96
C MET A 73 -1.64 -6.76 -7.50
N SER A 74 -2.10 -7.19 -6.32
CA SER A 74 -1.91 -8.57 -5.83
C SER A 74 -2.74 -9.62 -6.57
N ARG A 75 -3.65 -9.23 -7.48
CA ARG A 75 -4.56 -10.15 -8.18
C ARG A 75 -4.22 -10.20 -9.68
N PHE A 76 -3.38 -11.15 -10.07
CA PHE A 76 -2.84 -11.26 -11.43
C PHE A 76 -3.30 -12.50 -12.19
N THR A 77 -4.33 -13.21 -11.71
CA THR A 77 -4.93 -14.36 -12.40
C THR A 77 -5.47 -14.00 -13.80
N ARG A 78 -5.87 -12.75 -14.00
CA ARG A 78 -6.31 -12.19 -15.29
C ARG A 78 -5.90 -10.74 -15.33
N THR A 79 -4.88 -10.41 -16.10
CA THR A 79 -4.50 -9.03 -16.39
C THR A 79 -5.33 -8.52 -17.56
N ASP A 80 -5.84 -7.31 -17.43
CA ASP A 80 -6.62 -6.57 -18.41
C ASP A 80 -5.76 -5.61 -19.27
N PHE A 81 -4.44 -5.72 -19.13
CA PHE A 81 -3.41 -5.01 -19.90
C PHE A 81 -2.66 -5.96 -20.82
#